data_AF-A0A850LYX5-F1
#
_entry.id   AF-A0A850LYX5-F1
#
_cell.length_a   1.000
_cell.length_b   1.000
_cell.length_c   1.000
_cell.angle_alpha   90.00
_cell.angle_beta   90.00
_cell.angle_gamma   90.00
#
_symmetry.space_group_name_H-M   'P 1'
#
loop_
_entity.id
_entity.type
_entity.pdbx_description
1 polymer ?
#
loop_
_entity_poly.entity_id
_entity_poly.type
_entity_poly.pdbx_seq_one_letter_code
_entity_poly.pdbx_strand_id
1 'polypeptide(L)'
;MEAKRQLTIVLLCLLLVIILGAIGYKYFGSVGKSWIDAFYHTILTISSIGYTDTGFGSTQIQKFFGIIFMTICLIALAITAAAFVSFFVQTKIHKVIWEAIMTVKTTFKREHHVIFGVNNVAPHIIDEFHITKTPFCVVSLKEEVLTDLTSKYKGIIIFHHPKRYITDEAFEKVKIKDAITAIIDLGNDEKTI
;
A
#
# COMPACT_ATOMS: atom_id res chain seq x y z
N MET A 1 6.31 -0.79 -6.79
CA MET A 1 7.42 0.18 -7.00
C MET A 1 6.97 1.63 -6.91
N GLU A 2 5.69 1.92 -7.17
CA GLU A 2 5.15 3.28 -7.16
C GLU A 2 5.13 3.91 -5.76
N ALA A 3 4.68 3.22 -4.71
CA ALA A 3 4.70 3.78 -3.35
C ALA A 3 6.11 4.07 -2.83
N LYS A 4 7.11 3.25 -3.18
CA LYS A 4 8.51 3.53 -2.82
C LYS A 4 8.97 4.83 -3.45
N ARG A 5 8.71 5.03 -4.75
CA ARG A 5 9.06 6.26 -5.47
C ARG A 5 8.33 7.47 -4.89
N GLN A 6 7.03 7.35 -4.64
CA GLN A 6 6.21 8.41 -4.04
C GLN A 6 6.73 8.79 -2.65
N LEU A 7 7.03 7.81 -1.80
CA LEU A 7 7.58 8.05 -0.46
C LEU A 7 8.93 8.76 -0.53
N THR A 8 9.84 8.34 -1.43
CA THR A 8 11.13 9.02 -1.62
C THR A 8 10.94 10.48 -2.04
N ILE A 9 10.04 10.76 -2.99
CA ILE A 9 9.77 12.13 -3.44
C ILE A 9 9.23 12.98 -2.28
N VAL A 10 8.29 12.45 -1.52
CA VAL A 10 7.68 13.18 -0.39
C VAL A 10 8.71 13.45 0.72
N LEU A 11 9.59 12.50 1.02
CA LEU A 11 10.68 12.71 1.98
C LEU A 11 11.69 13.77 1.50
N LEU A 12 12.01 13.79 0.20
CA LEU A 12 12.86 14.84 -0.38
C LEU A 12 12.19 16.21 -0.32
N CYS A 13 10.89 16.30 -0.60
CA CYS A 13 10.12 17.53 -0.43
C CYS A 13 10.12 18.01 1.03
N LEU A 14 9.93 17.10 1.99
CA LEU A 14 9.98 17.43 3.41
C LEU A 14 11.35 17.95 3.83
N LEU A 15 12.43 17.32 3.35
CA LEU A 15 13.80 17.79 3.57
C LEU A 15 14.00 19.20 3.01
N LEU A 16 13.47 19.48 1.82
CA LEU A 16 13.53 20.80 1.20
C LEU A 16 12.73 21.84 2.01
N VAL A 17 11.56 21.49 2.55
CA VAL A 17 10.80 22.36 3.47
C VAL A 17 11.60 22.66 4.74
N ILE A 18 12.32 21.68 5.30
CA ILE A 18 13.18 21.89 6.47
C ILE A 18 14.32 22.88 6.13
N ILE A 19 14.96 22.73 4.98
CA ILE A 19 16.04 23.64 4.56
C ILE A 19 15.50 25.06 4.32
N LEU A 20 14.38 25.20 3.61
CA LEU A 20 13.74 26.50 3.38
C LEU A 20 13.27 27.14 4.68
N GLY A 21 12.73 26.35 5.60
CA GLY A 21 12.36 26.80 6.94
C GLY A 21 13.55 27.33 7.72
N ALA A 22 14.67 26.59 7.74
CA ALA A 22 15.88 27.00 8.44
C ALA A 22 16.47 28.28 7.85
N ILE A 23 16.52 28.41 6.52
CA ILE A 23 16.91 29.65 5.84
C ILE A 23 15.94 30.78 6.21
N GLY A 24 14.64 30.52 6.15
CA GLY A 24 13.62 31.51 6.47
C GLY A 24 13.72 32.03 7.91
N TYR A 25 13.89 31.15 8.89
CA TYR A 25 14.12 31.53 10.28
C TYR A 25 15.46 32.23 10.49
N LYS A 26 16.50 31.86 9.74
CA LYS A 26 17.83 32.50 9.81
C LYS A 26 17.80 33.97 9.39
N TYR A 27 17.06 34.28 8.33
CA TYR A 27 17.06 35.64 7.74
C TYR A 27 15.86 36.48 8.15
N PHE A 28 14.69 35.87 8.34
CA PHE A 28 13.46 36.59 8.67
C PHE A 28 13.01 36.36 10.12
N GLY A 29 13.41 35.26 10.76
CA GLY A 29 13.01 34.96 12.14
C GLY A 29 13.64 35.90 13.18
N SER A 30 12.99 36.04 14.34
CA SER A 30 13.52 36.83 15.47
C SER A 30 14.60 36.10 16.27
N VAL A 31 14.64 34.77 16.20
CA VAL A 31 15.52 33.89 17.00
C VAL A 31 16.64 33.25 16.16
N GLY A 32 16.75 33.60 14.87
CA GLY A 32 17.75 33.06 13.92
C GLY A 32 19.21 33.46 14.16
N LYS A 33 19.64 33.67 15.42
CA LYS A 33 21.01 34.11 15.73
C LYS A 33 22.05 33.08 15.30
N SER A 34 21.80 31.78 15.48
CA SER A 34 22.61 30.69 14.93
C SER A 34 21.83 29.83 13.91
N TRP A 35 22.55 29.07 13.08
CA TRP A 35 21.93 28.08 12.19
C TRP A 35 21.26 26.96 13.00
N ILE A 36 21.85 26.57 14.13
CA ILE A 36 21.27 25.56 15.03
C ILE A 36 19.89 26.00 15.52
N ASP A 37 19.74 27.27 15.92
CA ASP A 37 18.46 27.80 16.41
C ASP A 37 17.41 27.80 15.30
N ALA A 38 17.81 28.19 14.08
CA ALA A 38 16.90 28.21 12.94
C ALA A 38 16.40 26.80 12.55
N PHE A 39 17.27 25.78 12.59
CA PHE A 39 16.87 24.38 12.40
C PHE A 39 15.96 23.90 13.54
N TYR A 40 16.28 24.23 14.78
CA TYR A 40 15.47 23.87 15.95
C TYR A 40 14.04 24.41 15.83
N HIS A 41 13.88 25.69 15.48
CA HIS A 41 12.56 26.31 15.28
C HIS A 41 11.79 25.74 14.09
N THR A 42 12.52 25.37 13.02
CA THR A 42 11.93 24.69 11.88
C THR A 42 11.31 23.34 12.28
N ILE A 43 12.07 22.53 13.03
CA ILE A 43 11.60 21.23 13.52
C ILE A 43 10.42 21.40 14.48
N LEU A 44 10.47 22.37 15.39
CA LEU A 44 9.35 22.68 16.31
C LEU A 44 8.05 23.05 15.57
N THR A 45 8.17 23.73 14.44
CA THR A 45 7.02 24.14 13.63
C THR A 45 6.45 22.98 12.85
N ILE A 46 7.30 22.19 12.19
CA ILE A 46 6.89 21.02 11.41
C ILE A 46 6.27 19.95 12.32
N SER A 47 6.82 19.76 13.53
CA SER A 47 6.30 18.82 14.52
C SER A 47 4.98 19.26 15.17
N SER A 48 4.43 20.41 14.78
CA SER A 48 3.21 21.02 15.32
C SER A 48 3.18 21.19 16.85
N ILE A 49 4.35 21.16 17.51
CA ILE A 49 4.47 21.43 18.96
C ILE A 49 4.19 22.90 19.24
N GLY A 50 4.75 23.80 18.43
CA GLY A 50 4.41 25.22 18.40
C GLY A 50 4.50 25.95 19.75
N TYR A 51 5.71 26.24 20.23
CA TYR A 51 5.89 27.10 21.41
C TYR A 51 5.65 28.58 21.08
N THR A 52 5.04 29.32 22.02
CA THR A 52 4.67 30.74 21.87
C THR A 52 5.85 31.71 21.92
N ASP A 53 7.03 31.28 22.35
CA ASP A 53 8.18 32.16 22.63
C ASP A 53 9.25 32.18 21.52
N THR A 54 9.00 31.53 20.37
CA THR A 54 10.09 30.88 19.63
C THR A 54 10.18 31.17 18.12
N GLY A 55 10.18 32.43 17.66
CA GLY A 55 10.82 32.73 16.35
C GLY A 55 10.10 33.65 15.38
N PHE A 56 8.78 33.81 15.50
CA PHE A 56 8.05 34.81 14.72
C PHE A 56 8.00 36.09 15.52
N GLY A 57 8.98 36.98 15.31
CA GLY A 57 9.01 38.25 16.02
C GLY A 57 7.77 39.12 15.74
N SER A 58 7.74 40.28 16.38
CA SER A 58 6.57 41.17 16.36
C SER A 58 6.38 41.93 15.04
N THR A 59 7.37 41.90 14.13
CA THR A 59 7.29 42.62 12.86
C THR A 59 6.32 41.98 11.87
N GLN A 60 5.75 42.79 10.98
CA GLN A 60 4.79 42.33 9.98
C GLN A 60 5.39 41.27 9.03
N ILE A 61 6.65 41.44 8.63
CA ILE A 61 7.37 40.50 7.75
C ILE A 61 7.53 39.13 8.43
N GLN A 62 7.88 39.10 9.71
CA GLN A 62 7.99 37.88 10.50
C GLN A 62 6.67 37.12 10.62
N LYS A 63 5.58 37.83 10.86
CA LYS A 63 4.23 37.25 10.93
C LYS A 63 3.81 36.65 9.60
N PHE A 64 4.04 37.36 8.49
CA PHE A 64 3.73 36.84 7.15
C PHE A 64 4.54 35.59 6.81
N PHE A 65 5.86 35.61 7.09
CA PHE A 65 6.69 34.43 6.91
C PHE A 65 6.13 33.24 7.72
N GLY A 66 5.77 33.46 8.98
CA GLY A 66 5.23 32.40 9.83
C GLY A 66 3.92 31.83 9.36
N ILE A 67 2.96 32.67 8.95
CA ILE A 67 1.67 32.20 8.41
C ILE A 67 1.89 31.33 7.17
N ILE A 68 2.71 31.80 6.23
CA ILE A 68 3.01 31.07 4.99
C ILE A 68 3.73 29.76 5.32
N PHE A 69 4.77 29.82 6.15
CA PHE A 69 5.58 28.66 6.49
C PHE A 69 4.79 27.59 7.26
N MET A 70 3.97 27.99 8.24
CA MET A 70 3.09 27.08 8.96
C MET A 70 2.07 26.41 8.04
N THR A 71 1.51 27.16 7.08
CA THR A 71 0.58 26.61 6.08
C THR A 71 1.26 25.55 5.21
N ILE A 72 2.48 25.83 4.74
CA ILE A 72 3.28 24.86 3.97
C ILE A 72 3.59 23.61 4.80
N CYS A 73 3.97 23.79 6.07
CA CYS A 73 4.27 22.67 6.97
C CYS A 73 3.04 21.77 7.18
N LEU A 74 1.85 22.36 7.38
CA LEU A 74 0.61 21.63 7.55
C LEU A 74 0.29 20.76 6.32
N ILE A 75 0.40 21.34 5.12
CA ILE A 75 0.19 20.61 3.86
C ILE A 75 1.24 19.51 3.68
N ALA A 76 2.51 19.81 3.93
CA ALA A 76 3.61 18.85 3.80
C ALA A 76 3.44 17.65 4.76
N LEU A 77 3.03 17.91 5.99
CA LEU A 77 2.80 16.86 6.99
C LEU A 77 1.61 15.98 6.62
N ALA A 78 0.52 16.56 6.12
CA ALA A 78 -0.64 15.81 5.64
C ALA A 78 -0.29 14.87 4.46
N ILE A 79 0.44 15.39 3.46
CA ILE A 79 0.90 14.59 2.31
C ILE A 79 1.86 13.47 2.77
N THR A 80 2.77 13.78 3.69
CA THR A 80 3.72 12.81 4.24
C THR A 80 3.01 11.69 4.98
N ALA A 81 2.05 12.01 5.85
CA ALA A 81 1.26 11.01 6.56
C ALA A 81 0.51 10.07 5.60
N ALA A 82 -0.15 10.62 4.57
CA ALA A 82 -0.85 9.84 3.55
C ALA A 82 0.08 8.91 2.77
N ALA A 83 1.29 9.39 2.42
CA ALA A 83 2.30 8.58 1.75
C ALA A 83 2.79 7.42 2.64
N PHE A 84 2.99 7.65 3.94
CA PHE A 84 3.36 6.60 4.89
C PHE A 84 2.28 5.52 4.98
N VAL A 85 1.02 5.91 5.17
CA VAL A 85 -0.11 4.97 5.21
C VAL A 85 -0.14 4.12 3.94
N SER A 86 -0.05 4.77 2.77
CA SER A 86 -0.06 4.09 1.47
C SER A 86 1.10 3.08 1.33
N PHE A 87 2.30 3.44 1.79
CA PHE A 87 3.45 2.55 1.79
C PHE A 87 3.25 1.32 2.68
N PHE A 88 2.73 1.50 3.89
CA PHE A 88 2.48 0.39 4.81
C PHE A 88 1.38 -0.55 4.33
N VAL A 89 0.29 -0.01 3.79
CA VAL A 89 -0.81 -0.79 3.21
C VAL A 89 -0.28 -1.67 2.08
N GLN A 90 0.45 -1.09 1.12
CA GLN A 90 1.02 -1.86 0.00
C GLN A 90 2.02 -2.93 0.48
N THR A 91 2.83 -2.62 1.49
CA THR A 91 3.86 -3.56 1.97
C THR A 91 3.28 -4.74 2.75
N LYS A 92 2.28 -4.52 3.60
CA LYS A 92 1.62 -5.59 4.37
C LYS A 92 0.80 -6.51 3.47
N ILE A 93 0.05 -5.93 2.53
CA ILE A 93 -0.77 -6.69 1.57
C ILE A 93 0.15 -7.58 0.71
N HIS A 94 1.24 -7.04 0.19
CA HIS A 94 2.14 -7.80 -0.66
C HIS A 94 2.76 -9.02 0.05
N LYS A 95 3.12 -8.90 1.33
CA LYS A 95 3.73 -9.99 2.09
C LYS A 95 2.73 -11.11 2.42
N VAL A 96 1.53 -10.76 2.87
CA VAL A 96 0.47 -11.74 3.18
C VAL A 96 0.02 -12.48 1.92
N ILE A 97 -0.13 -11.76 0.81
CA ILE A 97 -0.44 -12.35 -0.50
C ILE A 97 0.70 -13.28 -0.97
N TRP A 98 1.96 -12.85 -0.88
CA TRP A 98 3.10 -13.67 -1.29
C TRP A 98 3.25 -14.94 -0.46
N GLU A 99 3.00 -14.87 0.85
CA GLU A 99 3.01 -16.04 1.73
C GLU A 99 1.88 -17.02 1.34
N ALA A 100 0.66 -16.53 1.06
CA ALA A 100 -0.46 -17.34 0.58
C ALA A 100 -0.16 -18.04 -0.76
N ILE A 101 0.46 -17.31 -1.71
CA ILE A 101 0.87 -17.86 -3.02
C ILE A 101 2.03 -18.87 -2.86
N MET A 102 2.97 -18.66 -1.94
CA MET A 102 4.10 -19.60 -1.74
C MET A 102 3.70 -20.90 -1.05
N THR A 103 2.68 -20.91 -0.20
CA THR A 103 2.13 -22.15 0.40
C THR A 103 1.59 -23.14 -0.63
N VAL A 104 1.26 -22.67 -1.84
CA VAL A 104 0.82 -23.50 -2.98
C VAL A 104 1.88 -24.54 -3.37
N LYS A 105 3.17 -24.29 -3.09
CA LYS A 105 4.26 -25.20 -3.51
C LYS A 105 4.27 -26.57 -2.84
N THR A 106 3.49 -26.82 -1.77
CA THR A 106 3.71 -28.03 -0.95
C THR A 106 2.50 -28.91 -0.63
N THR A 107 1.27 -28.61 -1.09
CA THR A 107 0.08 -29.34 -0.56
C THR A 107 -1.08 -29.58 -1.53
N PHE A 108 -0.85 -29.71 -2.83
CA PHE A 108 -1.93 -30.23 -3.68
C PHE A 108 -2.11 -31.73 -3.46
N LYS A 109 -3.25 -32.09 -2.85
CA LYS A 109 -3.79 -33.45 -2.90
C LYS A 109 -4.10 -33.78 -4.37
N ARG A 110 -3.92 -35.05 -4.74
CA ARG A 110 -4.54 -35.59 -5.96
C ARG A 110 -6.06 -35.42 -5.81
N GLU A 111 -6.75 -35.11 -6.91
CA GLU A 111 -8.20 -34.89 -6.94
C GLU A 111 -8.63 -33.61 -6.19
N HIS A 112 -8.43 -32.45 -6.83
CA HIS A 112 -8.88 -31.15 -6.33
C HIS A 112 -9.63 -30.36 -7.41
N HIS A 113 -10.32 -29.29 -7.02
CA HIS A 113 -11.00 -28.39 -7.95
C HIS A 113 -10.18 -27.12 -8.17
N VAL A 114 -10.20 -26.58 -9.40
CA VAL A 114 -9.51 -25.33 -9.74
C VAL A 114 -10.54 -24.30 -10.18
N ILE A 115 -10.53 -23.12 -9.58
CA ILE A 115 -11.44 -22.02 -9.92
C ILE A 115 -10.62 -20.90 -10.56
N PHE A 116 -10.86 -20.59 -11.82
CA PHE A 116 -10.24 -19.49 -12.55
C PHE A 116 -11.12 -18.25 -12.50
N GLY A 117 -10.61 -17.18 -11.88
CA GLY A 117 -11.33 -15.93 -11.69
C GLY A 117 -12.30 -15.99 -10.52
N VAL A 118 -12.57 -14.81 -9.97
CA VAL A 118 -13.54 -14.62 -8.89
C VAL A 118 -14.40 -13.42 -9.25
N ASN A 119 -15.59 -13.68 -9.81
CA ASN A 119 -16.56 -12.64 -10.11
C ASN A 119 -17.87 -12.95 -9.36
N ASN A 120 -18.99 -13.11 -10.07
CA ASN A 120 -20.30 -13.18 -9.41
C ASN A 120 -20.62 -14.58 -8.87
N VAL A 121 -20.12 -15.63 -9.54
CA VAL A 121 -20.49 -17.02 -9.23
C VAL A 121 -19.48 -17.66 -8.28
N ALA A 122 -18.19 -17.44 -8.54
CA ALA A 122 -17.11 -18.06 -7.78
C ALA A 122 -17.18 -17.84 -6.25
N PRO A 123 -17.57 -16.67 -5.69
CA PRO A 123 -17.63 -16.49 -4.24
C PRO A 123 -18.55 -17.50 -3.54
N HIS A 124 -19.68 -17.83 -4.16
CA HIS A 124 -20.64 -18.80 -3.60
C HIS A 124 -20.06 -20.22 -3.60
N ILE A 125 -19.36 -20.58 -4.68
CA ILE A 125 -18.70 -21.89 -4.83
C ILE A 125 -17.54 -22.00 -3.83
N ILE A 126 -16.76 -20.94 -3.65
CA ILE A 126 -15.66 -20.89 -2.68
C ILE A 126 -16.19 -21.05 -1.25
N ASP A 127 -17.28 -20.37 -0.91
CA ASP A 127 -17.96 -20.54 0.39
C ASP A 127 -18.37 -22.00 0.61
N GLU A 128 -19.03 -22.62 -0.36
CA GLU A 128 -19.48 -24.01 -0.28
C GLU A 128 -18.31 -25.00 -0.17
N PHE A 129 -17.28 -24.85 -1.00
CA PHE A 129 -16.09 -25.72 -0.97
C PHE A 129 -15.32 -25.59 0.34
N HIS A 130 -15.26 -24.38 0.91
CA HIS A 130 -14.61 -24.17 2.20
C HIS A 130 -15.40 -24.82 3.35
N ILE A 131 -16.73 -24.64 3.37
CA ILE A 131 -17.62 -25.25 4.37
C ILE A 131 -17.57 -26.79 4.30
N THR A 132 -17.62 -27.34 3.09
CA THR A 132 -17.58 -28.79 2.84
C THR A 132 -16.19 -29.40 2.97
N LYS A 133 -15.14 -28.57 3.16
CA LYS A 133 -13.72 -28.98 3.18
C LYS A 133 -13.30 -29.71 1.90
N THR A 134 -13.95 -29.38 0.79
CA THR A 134 -13.58 -29.88 -0.53
C THR A 134 -12.21 -29.30 -0.91
N PRO A 135 -11.23 -30.08 -1.40
CA PRO A 135 -9.94 -29.54 -1.81
C PRO A 135 -10.07 -28.67 -3.06
N PHE A 136 -9.70 -27.40 -2.99
CA PHE A 136 -9.71 -26.51 -4.14
C PHE A 136 -8.59 -25.47 -4.11
N CYS A 137 -8.30 -24.89 -5.27
CA CYS A 137 -7.50 -23.68 -5.39
C CYS A 137 -8.16 -22.65 -6.31
N VAL A 138 -7.82 -21.39 -6.08
CA VAL A 138 -8.32 -20.26 -6.85
C VAL A 138 -7.18 -19.63 -7.64
N VAL A 139 -7.41 -19.33 -8.92
CA VAL A 139 -6.50 -18.58 -9.78
C VAL A 139 -7.08 -17.19 -9.99
N SER A 140 -6.39 -16.15 -9.52
CA SER A 140 -6.83 -14.77 -9.68
C SER A 140 -5.76 -13.92 -10.37
N LEU A 141 -6.17 -12.90 -11.13
CA LEU A 141 -5.26 -11.86 -11.62
C LEU A 141 -5.24 -10.62 -10.73
N LYS A 142 -6.30 -10.41 -9.94
CA LYS A 142 -6.51 -9.20 -9.14
C LYS A 142 -6.00 -9.40 -7.72
N GLU A 143 -5.09 -8.53 -7.26
CA GLU A 143 -4.57 -8.56 -5.88
C GLU A 143 -5.65 -8.28 -4.82
N GLU A 144 -6.67 -7.48 -5.17
CA GLU A 144 -7.82 -7.19 -4.29
C GLU A 144 -8.53 -8.48 -3.86
N VAL A 145 -8.77 -9.38 -4.81
CA VAL A 145 -9.40 -10.69 -4.58
C VAL A 145 -8.55 -11.57 -3.66
N LEU A 146 -7.22 -11.51 -3.80
CA LEU A 146 -6.31 -12.27 -2.94
C LEU A 146 -6.44 -11.83 -1.48
N THR A 147 -6.54 -10.51 -1.27
CA THR A 147 -6.68 -9.93 0.07
C THR A 147 -8.01 -10.33 0.71
N ASP A 148 -9.10 -10.19 -0.04
CA ASP A 148 -10.45 -10.53 0.41
C ASP A 148 -10.54 -12.01 0.80
N LEU A 149 -10.14 -12.92 -0.10
CA LEU A 149 -10.19 -14.36 0.14
C LEU A 149 -9.28 -14.81 1.27
N THR A 150 -8.05 -14.29 1.38
CA THR A 150 -7.12 -14.68 2.46
C THR A 150 -7.61 -14.18 3.82
N SER A 151 -8.33 -13.05 3.86
CA SER A 151 -8.92 -12.52 5.08
C SER A 151 -10.14 -13.31 5.55
N LYS A 152 -10.96 -13.79 4.60
CA LYS A 152 -12.21 -14.51 4.87
C LYS A 152 -11.99 -16.00 5.13
N TYR A 153 -11.04 -16.64 4.44
CA TYR A 153 -10.83 -18.09 4.49
C TYR A 153 -9.41 -18.43 4.93
N LYS A 154 -9.29 -19.07 6.10
CA LYS A 154 -7.99 -19.50 6.61
C LYS A 154 -7.50 -20.74 5.86
N GLY A 155 -6.28 -20.68 5.32
CA GLY A 155 -5.65 -21.82 4.63
C GLY A 155 -6.15 -22.09 3.22
N ILE A 156 -6.87 -21.13 2.61
CA ILE A 156 -7.22 -21.20 1.19
C ILE A 156 -5.97 -21.17 0.31
N ILE A 157 -5.97 -21.97 -0.76
CA ILE A 157 -4.87 -22.04 -1.72
C ILE A 157 -5.19 -21.11 -2.89
N ILE A 158 -4.36 -20.09 -3.10
CA ILE A 158 -4.58 -19.12 -4.18
C ILE A 158 -3.31 -18.95 -5.01
N PHE A 159 -3.46 -19.05 -6.33
CA PHE A 159 -2.42 -18.76 -7.30
C PHE A 159 -2.71 -17.40 -7.96
N HIS A 160 -1.74 -16.49 -7.89
CA HIS A 160 -1.80 -15.21 -8.58
C HIS A 160 -1.01 -15.28 -9.87
N HIS A 161 -1.61 -14.84 -10.97
CA HIS A 161 -0.91 -14.64 -12.22
C HIS A 161 -1.11 -13.19 -12.71
N PRO A 162 -0.06 -12.47 -13.15
CA PRO A 162 -0.18 -11.03 -13.38
C PRO A 162 -0.88 -10.63 -14.68
N LYS A 163 -1.08 -11.56 -15.64
CA LYS A 163 -1.50 -11.19 -17.02
C LYS A 163 -2.69 -11.96 -17.59
N ARG A 164 -2.75 -13.28 -17.38
CA ARG A 164 -3.74 -14.17 -18.00
C ARG A 164 -4.10 -15.34 -17.09
N TYR A 165 -5.36 -15.78 -17.10
CA TYR A 165 -5.82 -16.91 -16.30
C TYR A 165 -5.34 -18.26 -16.88
N ILE A 166 -5.39 -18.37 -18.21
CA ILE A 166 -5.13 -19.59 -18.96
C ILE A 166 -3.73 -19.48 -19.57
N THR A 167 -2.75 -20.12 -18.92
CA THR A 167 -1.35 -20.21 -19.38
C THR A 167 -0.76 -21.55 -18.95
N ASP A 168 0.20 -22.07 -19.71
CA ASP A 168 0.89 -23.32 -19.36
C ASP A 168 1.54 -23.24 -17.97
N GLU A 169 2.08 -22.08 -17.61
CA GLU A 169 2.63 -21.83 -16.28
C GLU A 169 1.55 -21.98 -15.19
N ALA A 170 0.39 -21.32 -15.36
CA ALA A 170 -0.71 -21.44 -14.41
C ALA A 170 -1.17 -22.89 -14.26
N PHE A 171 -1.31 -23.61 -15.39
CA PHE A 171 -1.73 -25.01 -15.43
C PHE A 171 -0.75 -25.95 -14.73
N GLU A 172 0.55 -25.74 -14.90
CA GLU A 172 1.58 -26.50 -14.21
C GLU A 172 1.56 -26.22 -12.70
N LYS A 173 1.46 -24.93 -12.32
CA LYS A 173 1.48 -24.50 -10.92
C LYS A 173 0.29 -25.01 -10.11
N VAL A 174 -0.90 -25.00 -10.71
CA VAL A 174 -2.12 -25.52 -10.08
C VAL A 174 -2.32 -27.01 -10.30
N LYS A 175 -1.38 -27.69 -10.98
CA LYS A 175 -1.48 -29.12 -11.32
C LYS A 175 -2.84 -29.48 -11.94
N ILE A 176 -3.24 -28.75 -12.97
CA ILE A 176 -4.57 -28.93 -13.61
C ILE A 176 -4.82 -30.37 -14.08
N LYS A 177 -3.77 -31.13 -14.40
CA LYS A 177 -3.86 -32.55 -14.80
C LYS A 177 -4.34 -33.47 -13.67
N ASP A 178 -4.11 -33.10 -12.42
CA ASP A 178 -4.56 -33.83 -11.23
C ASP A 178 -5.91 -33.30 -10.71
N ALA A 179 -6.50 -32.30 -11.38
CA ALA A 179 -7.76 -31.68 -10.98
C ALA A 179 -8.97 -32.49 -11.47
N ILE A 180 -10.00 -32.58 -10.63
CA ILE A 180 -11.29 -33.22 -10.96
C ILE A 180 -12.11 -32.30 -11.87
N THR A 181 -12.07 -30.99 -11.59
CA THR A 181 -12.89 -30.00 -12.27
C THR A 181 -12.16 -28.67 -12.34
N ALA A 182 -12.29 -28.00 -13.48
CA ALA A 182 -11.92 -26.61 -13.66
C ALA A 182 -13.18 -25.77 -13.84
N ILE A 183 -13.36 -24.78 -12.97
CA ILE A 183 -14.47 -23.81 -13.01
C ILE A 183 -13.89 -22.50 -13.52
N ILE A 184 -14.53 -21.88 -14.50
CA ILE A 184 -14.05 -20.65 -15.13
C ILE A 184 -15.10 -19.56 -14.93
N ASP A 185 -14.78 -18.55 -14.13
CA ASP A 185 -15.61 -17.38 -13.84
C ASP A 185 -14.78 -16.11 -14.11
N LEU A 186 -14.65 -15.73 -15.39
CA LEU A 186 -13.82 -14.59 -15.82
C LEU A 186 -14.61 -13.29 -16.00
N GLY A 187 -15.93 -13.31 -15.80
CA GLY A 187 -16.80 -12.14 -15.85
C GLY A 187 -17.08 -11.56 -17.24
N ASN A 188 -16.56 -12.18 -18.30
CA ASN A 188 -16.90 -11.88 -19.69
C ASN A 188 -16.85 -13.17 -20.52
N ASP A 189 -17.91 -13.45 -21.27
CA ASP A 189 -18.03 -14.64 -22.13
C ASP A 189 -16.92 -14.69 -23.19
N GLU A 190 -16.50 -13.54 -23.73
CA GLU A 190 -15.40 -13.46 -24.71
C GLU A 190 -14.03 -13.87 -24.14
N LYS A 191 -13.84 -13.74 -22.82
CA LYS A 191 -12.60 -14.16 -22.15
C LYS A 191 -12.63 -15.62 -21.71
N THR A 192 -13.83 -16.20 -21.68
CA THR A 192 -14.13 -17.52 -21.14
C THR A 192 -14.07 -18.60 -22.23
N ILE A 193 -14.44 -18.24 -23.47
CA ILE A 193 -14.32 -19.06 -24.68
C ILE A 193 -12.88 -19.01 -25.21
#